data_AF-A0A2S9FYX5-F1
#
_entry.id   AF-A0A2S9FYX5-F1
#
_cell.length_a   1.000
_cell.length_b   1.000
_cell.length_c   1.000
_cell.angle_alpha   90.00
_cell.angle_beta   90.00
_cell.angle_gamma   90.00
#
_symmetry.space_group_name_H-M   'P 1'
#
loop_
_entity.id
_entity.type
_entity.pdbx_description
1 polymer ?
#
loop_
_entity_poly.entity_id
_entity_poly.type
_entity_poly.pdbx_seq_one_letter_code
_entity_poly.pdbx_strand_id
1 'polypeptide(L)'
;REIGAADLSGAGTAFGTITQLGPVVTVLVVAGAGATAICADLGARTIREEIDAMRVLGIDPIQRLVVPRVLASTFVALLLNGLV
;
A
#
# COMPACT_ATOMS: atom_id res chain seq x y z
N ARG A 1 -46.17 0.41 10.40
CA ARG A 1 -45.57 1.65 9.86
C ARG A 1 -44.05 1.42 9.84
N GLU A 2 -43.58 0.61 8.90
CA GLU A 2 -42.17 0.17 8.80
C GLU A 2 -41.62 0.37 7.37
N ILE A 3 -42.34 1.16 6.55
CA ILE A 3 -41.98 1.40 5.16
C ILE A 3 -40.93 2.52 5.16
N GLY A 4 -39.68 2.16 4.86
CA GLY A 4 -38.53 3.07 4.80
C GLY A 4 -37.45 2.86 5.88
N ALA A 5 -37.73 2.12 6.96
CA ALA A 5 -36.71 1.83 7.98
C ALA A 5 -35.64 0.84 7.46
N ALA A 6 -36.05 -0.12 6.63
CA ALA A 6 -35.13 -1.03 5.93
C ALA A 6 -34.27 -0.29 4.90
N ASP A 7 -34.85 0.66 4.15
CA ASP A 7 -34.12 1.46 3.15
C ASP A 7 -33.10 2.40 3.82
N LEU A 8 -33.46 3.03 4.94
CA LEU A 8 -32.56 3.89 5.71
C LEU A 8 -31.44 3.08 6.39
N SER A 9 -31.77 1.88 6.90
CA SER A 9 -30.79 0.94 7.47
C SER A 9 -29.79 0.47 6.41
N GLY A 10 -30.27 0.15 5.20
CA GLY A 10 -29.44 -0.22 4.06
C GLY A 10 -28.54 0.92 3.58
N ALA A 11 -29.06 2.14 3.50
CA ALA A 11 -28.27 3.32 3.14
C ALA A 11 -27.20 3.64 4.20
N GLY A 12 -27.53 3.55 5.49
CA GLY A 12 -26.58 3.79 6.58
C GLY A 12 -25.46 2.75 6.64
N THR A 13 -25.77 1.47 6.44
CA THR A 13 -24.76 0.40 6.38
C THR A 13 -23.89 0.49 5.15
N ALA A 14 -24.44 0.83 3.98
CA ALA A 14 -23.66 1.07 2.76
C ALA A 14 -22.66 2.23 2.96
N PHE A 15 -23.09 3.33 3.57
CA PHE A 15 -22.25 4.50 3.80
C PHE A 15 -21.10 4.21 4.77
N GLY A 16 -21.35 3.49 5.87
CA GLY A 16 -20.31 3.07 6.82
C GLY A 16 -19.33 2.08 6.22
N THR A 17 -19.80 1.18 5.36
CA THR A 17 -18.96 0.17 4.70
C THR A 17 -17.97 0.83 3.72
N ILE A 18 -18.42 1.79 2.92
CA ILE A 18 -17.57 2.49 1.96
C ILE A 18 -16.53 3.36 2.69
N THR A 19 -16.95 4.09 3.72
CA THR A 19 -16.07 5.08 4.40
C THR A 19 -15.07 4.47 5.39
N GLN A 20 -15.37 3.32 6.00
CA GLN A 20 -14.46 2.68 6.96
C GLN A 20 -13.89 1.37 6.45
N LEU A 21 -14.73 0.43 6.00
CA LEU A 21 -14.27 -0.91 5.63
C LEU A 21 -13.48 -0.87 4.32
N GLY A 22 -13.90 -0.04 3.36
CA GLY A 22 -13.19 0.17 2.10
C GLY A 22 -11.71 0.52 2.32
N PRO A 23 -11.38 1.67 2.95
CA PRO A 23 -10.03 2.11 3.26
C PRO A 23 -9.20 1.09 4.05
N VAL A 24 -9.80 0.46 5.07
CA VAL A 24 -9.11 -0.51 5.94
C VAL A 24 -8.65 -1.72 5.13
N VAL A 25 -9.53 -2.28 4.29
CA VAL A 25 -9.17 -3.43 3.44
C VAL A 25 -8.12 -3.03 2.41
N THR A 26 -8.22 -1.84 1.82
CA THR A 26 -7.23 -1.36 0.84
C THR A 26 -5.83 -1.27 1.45
N VAL A 27 -5.72 -0.64 2.63
CA VAL A 27 -4.43 -0.50 3.33
C VAL A 27 -3.86 -1.86 3.70
N LEU A 28 -4.70 -2.80 4.14
CA LEU A 28 -4.25 -4.12 4.56
C LEU A 28 -3.66 -4.94 3.41
N VAL A 29 -4.28 -4.88 2.22
CA VAL A 29 -3.77 -5.53 1.01
C VAL A 29 -2.48 -4.88 0.51
N VAL A 30 -2.45 -3.54 0.44
CA VAL A 30 -1.27 -2.79 -0.02
C VAL A 30 -0.08 -3.00 0.92
N ALA A 31 -0.31 -2.93 2.23
CA ALA A 31 0.72 -3.19 3.25
C ALA A 31 1.19 -4.65 3.24
N GLY A 32 0.30 -5.61 3.00
CA GLY A 32 0.65 -7.03 2.93
C GLY A 32 1.46 -7.36 1.67
N ALA A 33 0.81 -7.30 0.51
CA ALA A 33 1.40 -7.78 -0.74
C ALA A 33 2.48 -6.83 -1.29
N GLY A 34 2.25 -5.52 -1.23
CA GLY A 34 3.20 -4.53 -1.74
C GLY A 34 4.49 -4.49 -0.93
N ALA A 35 4.40 -4.47 0.40
CA ALA A 35 5.59 -4.40 1.25
C ALA A 35 6.42 -5.68 1.21
N THR A 36 5.79 -6.85 1.16
CA THR A 36 6.50 -8.13 1.06
C THR A 36 7.25 -8.27 -0.25
N ALA A 37 6.66 -7.87 -1.38
CA ALA A 37 7.35 -7.85 -2.67
C ALA A 37 8.58 -6.92 -2.65
N ILE A 38 8.43 -5.69 -2.12
CA ILE A 38 9.54 -4.73 -2.01
C ILE A 38 10.65 -5.27 -1.10
N CYS A 39 10.28 -5.89 0.02
CA CYS A 39 11.23 -6.50 0.96
C CYS A 39 11.96 -7.71 0.34
N ALA A 40 11.24 -8.56 -0.39
CA ALA A 40 11.82 -9.71 -1.08
C ALA A 40 12.82 -9.27 -2.16
N ASP A 41 12.51 -8.22 -2.93
CA ASP A 41 13.44 -7.65 -3.90
C ASP A 41 14.71 -7.08 -3.25
N LEU A 42 14.57 -6.35 -2.13
CA LEU A 42 15.74 -5.84 -1.40
C LEU A 42 16.57 -6.98 -0.79
N GLY A 43 15.91 -7.99 -0.23
CA GLY A 43 16.56 -9.18 0.31
C GLY A 43 17.33 -9.95 -0.76
N ALA A 44 16.72 -10.15 -1.93
CA ALA A 44 17.37 -10.80 -3.06
C ALA A 44 18.62 -10.03 -3.54
N ARG A 45 18.57 -8.69 -3.58
CA ARG A 45 19.72 -7.84 -3.94
C ARG A 45 20.81 -7.84 -2.89
N THR A 46 20.44 -8.05 -1.62
CA THR A 46 21.39 -8.20 -0.52
C THR A 46 22.13 -9.54 -0.62
N ILE A 47 21.41 -10.63 -0.90
CA ILE A 47 21.99 -11.97 -1.07
C ILE A 47 22.92 -12.05 -2.30
N ARG A 48 22.62 -11.28 -3.36
CA ARG A 48 23.47 -11.15 -4.56
C ARG A 48 24.60 -10.13 -4.39
N GLU A 49 24.76 -9.54 -3.21
CA GLU A 49 25.74 -8.48 -2.89
C GLU A 49 25.68 -7.22 -3.78
N GLU A 50 24.59 -7.01 -4.53
CA GLU A 50 24.43 -5.81 -5.37
C GLU A 50 24.43 -4.52 -4.54
N ILE A 51 23.85 -4.56 -3.33
CA ILE A 51 23.82 -3.41 -2.40
C ILE A 51 25.21 -3.05 -1.91
N ASP A 52 26.06 -4.04 -1.67
CA ASP A 52 27.43 -3.80 -1.22
C ASP A 52 28.31 -3.31 -2.39
N ALA A 53 28.12 -3.87 -3.58
CA ALA A 53 28.77 -3.38 -4.80
C ALA A 53 28.46 -1.91 -5.08
N MET A 54 27.21 -1.46 -4.89
CA MET A 54 26.86 -0.03 -5.03
C MET A 54 27.57 0.85 -3.99
N ARG A 55 27.73 0.38 -2.75
CA ARG A 55 28.46 1.12 -1.70
C ARG A 55 29.94 1.26 -2.04
N VAL A 56 30.58 0.20 -2.55
CA VAL A 56 31.98 0.22 -3.01
C VAL A 56 32.16 1.18 -4.19
N LEU A 57 31.15 1.29 -5.07
CA LEU A 57 31.12 2.26 -6.18
C LEU A 57 30.81 3.71 -5.75
N GLY A 58 30.62 3.97 -4.44
CA GLY A 58 30.29 5.30 -3.92
C GLY A 58 28.86 5.76 -4.25
N ILE A 59 27.97 4.85 -4.66
CA ILE A 59 26.57 5.15 -4.97
C ILE A 59 25.74 4.91 -3.72
N ASP A 60 24.97 5.90 -3.30
CA ASP A 60 24.04 5.75 -2.17
C ASP A 60 22.87 4.82 -2.55
N PRO A 61 22.75 3.63 -1.92
CA PRO A 61 21.69 2.68 -2.23
C PRO A 61 20.31 3.14 -1.73
N ILE A 62 20.24 3.97 -0.69
CA ILE A 62 18.99 4.48 -0.12
C ILE A 62 18.35 5.43 -1.12
N GLN A 63 19.12 6.40 -1.62
CA GLN A 63 18.61 7.39 -2.57
C GLN A 63 18.23 6.76 -3.91
N ARG A 64 18.94 5.72 -4.36
CA ARG A 64 18.71 5.10 -5.67
C ARG A 64 17.64 4.00 -5.66
N LEU A 65 17.45 3.28 -4.56
CA LEU A 65 16.52 2.15 -4.50
C LEU A 65 15.35 2.38 -3.57
N VAL A 66 15.60 2.90 -2.36
CA VAL A 66 14.56 3.00 -1.32
C VAL A 66 13.65 4.19 -1.60
N VAL A 67 14.22 5.38 -1.84
CA VAL A 67 13.45 6.61 -2.08
C VAL A 67 12.44 6.49 -3.23
N PRO A 68 12.82 6.08 -4.46
CA PRO A 68 11.85 5.98 -5.54
C PRO A 68 10.76 4.92 -5.28
N ARG A 69 11.08 3.82 -4.59
CA ARG A 69 10.09 2.79 -4.22
C ARG A 69 9.09 3.29 -3.20
N VAL A 70 9.53 4.03 -2.19
CA VAL A 70 8.66 4.62 -1.16
C VAL A 70 7.74 5.68 -1.76
N LEU A 71 8.25 6.51 -2.68
CA LEU A 71 7.41 7.49 -3.37
C LEU A 71 6.36 6.81 -4.26
N ALA A 72 6.76 5.79 -5.03
CA ALA A 72 5.83 5.04 -5.86
C ALA A 72 4.76 4.32 -5.03
N SER A 73 5.15 3.64 -3.94
CA SER A 73 4.20 2.92 -3.08
C SER A 73 3.24 3.87 -2.37
N THR A 74 3.72 5.02 -1.89
CA THR A 74 2.88 6.05 -1.27
C THR A 74 1.88 6.63 -2.27
N PHE A 75 2.33 6.93 -3.49
CA PHE A 75 1.47 7.46 -4.55
C PHE A 75 0.39 6.46 -4.96
N VAL A 76 0.76 5.19 -5.16
CA VAL A 76 -0.18 4.11 -5.48
C VAL A 76 -1.16 3.87 -4.35
N ALA A 77 -0.69 3.85 -3.09
CA ALA A 77 -1.54 3.67 -1.92
C ALA A 77 -2.59 4.78 -1.80
N LEU A 78 -2.20 6.04 -2.04
CA LEU A 78 -3.10 7.18 -2.02
C LEU A 78 -4.16 7.07 -3.13
N LEU A 79 -3.74 6.71 -4.34
CA LEU A 79 -4.64 6.55 -5.50
C LEU A 79 -5.64 5.40 -5.29
N LEU A 80 -5.18 4.26 -4.77
CA LEU A 80 -6.06 3.13 -4.48
C LEU A 80 -7.06 3.46 -3.37
N ASN A 81 -6.61 4.17 -2.34
CA ASN A 81 -7.48 4.57 -1.24
C ASN A 81 -8.53 5.60 -1.68
N GLY A 82 -8.19 6.53 -2.59
CA GLY A 82 -9.15 7.51 -3.12
C GLY A 82 -10.11 6.97 -4.19
N LEU A 83 -9.85 5.78 -4.74
CA LEU A 83 -10.75 5.09 -5.69
C LEU A 83 -11.89 4.33 -4.98
N VAL A 84 -11.67 3.94 -3.73
CA VAL A 84 -12.61 3.19 -2.89
C VAL A 84 -13.50 4.15 -2.11
#